data_AF-A0A7L3G226-F1
#
_entry.id   AF-A0A7L3G226-F1
#
_cell.length_a   1.000
_cell.length_b   1.000
_cell.length_c   1.000
_cell.angle_alpha   90.00
_cell.angle_beta   90.00
_cell.angle_gamma   90.00
#
_symmetry.space_group_name_H-M   'P 1'
#
loop_
_entity.id
_entity.type
_entity.pdbx_description
1 polymer ?
#
loop_
_entity_poly.entity_id
_entity_poly.type
_entity_poly.pdbx_seq_one_letter_code
_entity_poly.pdbx_strand_id
1 'polypeptide(L)'
;RYHPRVLYIDIDIHHGDGVQEAFYLTDRVMTVSFHKYGNYFFPGTGDMYEVGAESGRYYCLNVPLRDGIDDQSYKHLFQPVINQVVDYYQPTCIVLQCGADSLGCDRLGCFNLSIRGHGECVEYVKSFNIPLLVLGGGGYTVRNVARCWTYETSLLVDEAISEELPYSEYFEYFAPDFTLHPDVSTRIENQNSRQYLDQIRQTIFENLKMLNHAPSVQIHDVPSDLLSYDRTDEPDPEERGSEENYSR
;
A
#
# COMPACT_ATOMS: atom_id res chain seq x y z
N ARG A 1 -19.21 -0.33 -2.79
CA ARG A 1 -20.64 -0.57 -3.14
C ARG A 1 -21.05 -2.02 -2.89
N TYR A 2 -20.34 -3.01 -3.44
CA TYR A 2 -20.68 -4.44 -3.26
C TYR A 2 -20.08 -5.10 -2.01
N HIS A 3 -18.99 -4.56 -1.48
CA HIS A 3 -18.29 -5.14 -0.34
C HIS A 3 -18.75 -4.49 0.98
N PRO A 4 -19.23 -5.26 1.97
CA PRO A 4 -19.59 -4.73 3.29
C PRO A 4 -18.37 -4.18 4.05
N ARG A 5 -17.23 -4.88 3.94
CA ARG A 5 -15.96 -4.57 4.61
C ARG A 5 -14.80 -4.62 3.64
N VAL A 6 -14.03 -3.54 3.58
CA VAL A 6 -12.83 -3.39 2.74
C VAL A 6 -11.64 -3.19 3.64
N LEU A 7 -10.61 -4.02 3.49
CA LEU A 7 -9.34 -3.84 4.18
C LEU A 7 -8.37 -3.10 3.25
N TYR A 8 -7.86 -1.96 3.72
CA TYR A 8 -6.78 -1.23 3.07
C TYR A 8 -5.47 -1.50 3.81
N ILE A 9 -4.47 -2.01 3.11
CA ILE A 9 -3.13 -2.28 3.63
C ILE A 9 -2.15 -1.38 2.89
N ASP A 10 -1.31 -0.68 3.64
CA ASP A 10 -0.34 0.28 3.13
C ASP A 10 1.07 -0.11 3.60
N ILE A 11 1.95 -0.42 2.64
CA ILE A 11 3.37 -0.76 2.87
C ILE A 11 4.32 0.30 2.31
N ASP A 12 3.82 1.47 1.91
CA ASP A 12 4.62 2.67 1.67
C ASP A 12 5.41 3.03 2.94
N ILE A 13 6.58 3.65 2.79
CA ILE A 13 7.31 4.09 3.98
C ILE A 13 6.61 5.26 4.68
N HIS A 14 5.79 6.02 3.97
CA HIS A 14 5.00 7.11 4.51
C HIS A 14 3.67 6.60 5.05
N HIS A 15 3.18 7.26 6.10
CA HIS A 15 1.85 6.96 6.61
C HIS A 15 0.78 7.29 5.56
N GLY A 16 -0.14 6.36 5.31
CA GLY A 16 -1.29 6.50 4.41
C GLY A 16 -2.40 7.43 4.96
N ASP A 17 -2.01 8.63 5.37
CA ASP A 17 -2.82 9.61 6.08
C ASP A 17 -4.11 10.01 5.36
N GLY A 18 -4.05 10.22 4.05
CA GLY A 18 -5.23 10.60 3.25
C GLY A 18 -6.30 9.51 3.23
N VAL A 19 -5.91 8.24 3.13
CA VAL A 19 -6.87 7.12 3.17
C VAL A 19 -7.38 6.90 4.59
N GLN A 20 -6.51 7.02 5.59
CA GLN A 20 -6.90 7.01 7.00
C GLN A 20 -7.96 8.09 7.29
N GLU A 21 -7.71 9.34 6.92
CA GLU A 21 -8.60 10.47 7.19
C GLU A 21 -9.96 10.28 6.51
N ALA A 22 -9.98 9.86 5.25
CA ALA A 22 -11.20 9.65 4.48
C ALA A 22 -12.15 8.62 5.12
N PHE A 23 -11.61 7.66 5.87
CA PHE A 23 -12.37 6.58 6.50
C PHE A 23 -12.33 6.57 8.03
N TYR A 24 -11.82 7.62 8.66
CA TYR A 24 -11.53 7.67 10.09
C TYR A 24 -12.74 7.42 11.01
N LEU A 25 -13.95 7.69 10.50
CA LEU A 25 -15.21 7.59 11.24
C LEU A 25 -16.06 6.37 10.86
N THR A 26 -15.61 5.48 9.98
CA THR A 26 -16.38 4.30 9.53
C THR A 26 -15.73 2.98 9.91
N ASP A 27 -16.56 1.97 10.22
CA ASP A 27 -16.15 0.57 10.42
C ASP A 27 -16.13 -0.25 9.11
N ARG A 28 -16.61 0.33 8.00
CA ARG A 28 -16.71 -0.37 6.70
C ARG A 28 -15.41 -0.44 5.93
N VAL A 29 -14.45 0.39 6.29
CA VAL A 29 -13.09 0.36 5.74
C VAL A 29 -12.14 0.32 6.92
N MET A 30 -11.32 -0.72 6.99
CA MET A 30 -10.24 -0.79 7.96
C MET A 30 -8.94 -0.38 7.28
N THR A 31 -8.23 0.60 7.84
CA THR A 31 -6.93 1.05 7.34
C THR A 31 -5.82 0.49 8.20
N VAL A 32 -4.83 -0.14 7.56
CA VAL A 32 -3.64 -0.69 8.22
C VAL A 32 -2.39 -0.14 7.53
N SER A 33 -1.57 0.64 8.23
CA SER A 33 -0.37 1.25 7.65
C SER A 33 0.88 0.91 8.46
N PHE A 34 1.94 0.50 7.75
CA PHE A 34 3.27 0.21 8.31
C PHE A 34 4.27 1.22 7.78
N HIS A 35 4.71 2.16 8.61
CA HIS A 35 5.43 3.33 8.10
C HIS A 35 6.50 3.82 9.09
N LYS A 36 7.43 4.63 8.58
CA LYS A 36 8.42 5.33 9.40
C LYS A 36 7.72 6.45 10.19
N TYR A 37 7.93 6.51 11.50
CA TYR A 37 7.33 7.52 12.37
C TYR A 37 8.37 8.26 13.24
N GLY A 38 8.07 9.51 13.59
CA GLY A 38 8.91 10.39 14.42
C GLY A 38 9.95 11.22 13.67
N ASN A 39 10.55 12.19 14.37
CA ASN A 39 11.53 13.16 13.84
C ASN A 39 11.02 13.99 12.65
N TYR A 40 9.73 14.35 12.64
CA TYR A 40 9.08 15.09 11.55
C TYR A 40 9.18 14.41 10.18
N PHE A 41 9.36 13.08 10.15
CA PHE A 41 9.22 12.32 8.91
C PHE A 41 7.80 12.52 8.38
N PHE A 42 7.69 12.90 7.10
CA PHE A 42 6.40 13.20 6.48
C PHE A 42 5.49 11.96 6.52
N PRO A 43 4.17 12.10 6.73
CA PRO A 43 3.40 13.33 6.96
C PRO A 43 3.39 13.83 8.41
N GLY A 44 3.99 13.10 9.35
CA GLY A 44 4.02 13.45 10.77
C GLY A 44 2.80 12.97 11.57
N THR A 45 2.00 12.07 11.00
CA THR A 45 0.85 11.38 11.61
C THR A 45 1.08 9.87 11.62
N GLY A 46 0.15 9.09 12.17
CA GLY A 46 0.23 7.63 12.20
C GLY A 46 0.85 7.08 13.48
N ASP A 47 0.73 7.76 14.63
CA ASP A 47 1.11 7.14 15.90
C ASP A 47 0.21 5.93 16.21
N MET A 48 0.69 4.98 17.01
CA MET A 48 -0.04 3.77 17.40
C MET A 48 -1.34 4.05 18.16
N TYR A 49 -1.52 5.29 18.64
CA TYR A 49 -2.71 5.75 19.37
C TYR A 49 -3.80 6.33 18.47
N GLU A 50 -3.50 6.57 17.19
CA GLU A 50 -4.49 6.98 16.18
C GLU A 50 -5.31 5.76 15.74
N VAL A 51 -6.37 5.49 16.49
CA VAL A 51 -7.20 4.28 16.32
C VAL A 51 -8.54 4.54 15.65
N GLY A 52 -8.77 5.69 15.05
CA GLY A 52 -10.08 6.08 14.51
C GLY A 52 -11.01 6.67 15.57
N ALA A 53 -12.18 7.15 15.14
CA ALA A 53 -13.18 7.75 16.02
C ALA A 53 -14.60 7.32 15.66
N GLU A 54 -15.56 7.58 16.56
CA GLU A 54 -16.96 7.20 16.38
C GLU A 54 -17.12 5.72 16.04
N SER A 55 -17.85 5.39 14.96
CA SER A 55 -18.00 4.02 14.47
C SER A 55 -16.67 3.44 13.96
N GLY A 56 -15.74 4.28 13.48
CA GLY A 56 -14.41 3.87 13.01
C GLY A 56 -13.39 3.62 14.13
N ARG A 57 -13.76 3.77 15.40
CA ARG A 57 -12.86 3.48 16.51
C ARG A 57 -12.44 2.00 16.51
N TYR A 58 -11.12 1.78 16.57
CA TYR A 58 -10.39 0.52 16.38
C TYR A 58 -10.34 -0.03 14.95
N TYR A 59 -10.91 0.67 13.96
CA TYR A 59 -10.83 0.32 12.53
C TYR A 59 -9.73 1.08 11.78
N CYS A 60 -8.88 1.80 12.50
CA CYS A 60 -7.67 2.40 12.00
C CYS A 60 -6.49 1.86 12.82
N LEU A 61 -5.49 1.31 12.15
CA LEU A 61 -4.37 0.60 12.77
C LEU A 61 -3.05 1.08 12.18
N ASN A 62 -2.23 1.67 13.03
CA ASN A 62 -0.94 2.22 12.65
C ASN A 62 0.21 1.48 13.31
N VAL A 63 1.19 1.10 12.51
CA VAL A 63 2.40 0.40 12.94
C VAL A 63 3.59 1.33 12.73
N PRO A 64 3.87 2.23 13.70
CA PRO A 64 4.99 3.17 13.59
C PRO A 64 6.32 2.45 13.79
N LEU A 65 7.25 2.67 12.86
CA LEU A 65 8.56 2.04 12.81
C LEU A 65 9.69 3.08 12.82
N ARG A 66 10.91 2.61 13.08
CA ARG A 66 12.16 3.38 13.05
C ARG A 66 13.00 2.99 11.83
N ASP A 67 14.07 3.74 11.61
CA ASP A 67 14.99 3.54 10.49
C ASP A 67 15.57 2.11 10.42
N GLY A 68 15.87 1.68 9.20
CA GLY A 68 16.67 0.49 8.94
C GLY A 68 15.99 -0.84 9.21
N ILE A 69 14.65 -0.90 9.30
CA ILE A 69 13.96 -2.19 9.46
C ILE A 69 14.32 -3.14 8.32
N ASP A 70 14.70 -4.37 8.68
CA ASP A 70 15.08 -5.43 7.74
C ASP A 70 13.91 -6.36 7.40
N ASP A 71 14.08 -7.18 6.36
CA ASP A 71 13.09 -8.14 5.87
C ASP A 71 12.55 -9.05 6.99
N GLN A 72 13.46 -9.57 7.83
CA GLN A 72 13.08 -10.50 8.89
C GLN A 72 12.19 -9.80 9.93
N SER A 73 12.59 -8.63 10.40
CA SER A 73 11.86 -7.85 11.41
C SER A 73 10.50 -7.42 10.88
N TYR A 74 10.45 -6.93 9.63
CA TYR A 74 9.23 -6.52 8.97
C TYR A 74 8.26 -7.71 8.82
N LYS A 75 8.72 -8.85 8.30
CA LYS A 75 7.91 -10.07 8.17
C LYS A 75 7.32 -10.56 9.48
N HIS A 76 8.13 -10.61 10.55
CA HIS A 76 7.69 -11.08 11.87
C HIS A 76 6.68 -10.15 12.55
N LEU A 77 6.53 -8.92 12.06
CA LEU A 77 5.51 -7.98 12.49
C LEU A 77 4.30 -8.00 11.56
N PHE A 78 4.53 -7.89 10.25
CA PHE A 78 3.52 -7.83 9.21
C PHE A 78 2.60 -9.05 9.21
N GLN A 79 3.17 -10.26 9.10
CA GLN A 79 2.35 -11.47 8.94
C GLN A 79 1.42 -11.70 10.15
N PRO A 80 1.90 -11.64 11.43
CA PRO A 80 1.00 -11.83 12.57
C PRO A 80 -0.06 -10.73 12.71
N VAL A 81 0.27 -9.47 12.38
CA VAL A 81 -0.69 -8.36 12.40
C VAL A 81 -1.77 -8.56 11.34
N ILE A 82 -1.39 -8.75 10.07
CA ILE A 82 -2.34 -8.95 8.98
C ILE A 82 -3.20 -10.19 9.20
N ASN A 83 -2.63 -11.29 9.73
CA ASN A 83 -3.40 -12.48 10.07
C ASN A 83 -4.54 -12.17 11.06
N GLN A 84 -4.23 -11.46 12.14
CA GLN A 84 -5.26 -11.09 13.12
C GLN A 84 -6.25 -10.08 12.55
N VAL A 85 -5.80 -9.11 11.76
CA VAL A 85 -6.68 -8.17 11.07
C VAL A 85 -7.70 -8.93 10.22
N VAL A 86 -7.25 -9.87 9.38
CA VAL A 86 -8.16 -10.66 8.54
C VAL A 86 -9.12 -11.51 9.39
N ASP A 87 -8.65 -12.13 10.46
CA ASP A 87 -9.47 -12.96 11.36
C ASP A 87 -10.58 -12.18 12.09
N TYR A 88 -10.24 -11.02 12.68
CA TYR A 88 -11.20 -10.19 13.42
C TYR A 88 -12.10 -9.36 12.49
N TYR A 89 -11.52 -8.74 11.46
CA TYR A 89 -12.23 -7.82 10.57
C TYR A 89 -13.01 -8.55 9.48
N GLN A 90 -12.57 -9.74 9.05
CA GLN A 90 -13.21 -10.56 8.02
C GLN A 90 -13.51 -9.75 6.74
N PRO A 91 -12.50 -9.13 6.09
CA PRO A 91 -12.73 -8.33 4.90
C PRO A 91 -13.30 -9.17 3.75
N THR A 92 -14.07 -8.51 2.90
CA THR A 92 -14.61 -9.14 1.67
C THR A 92 -13.91 -8.65 0.40
N CYS A 93 -13.01 -7.67 0.55
CA CYS A 93 -12.12 -7.15 -0.48
C CYS A 93 -10.91 -6.55 0.22
N ILE A 94 -9.73 -6.68 -0.39
CA ILE A 94 -8.48 -6.08 0.07
C ILE A 94 -7.99 -5.10 -1.01
N VAL A 95 -7.53 -3.94 -0.58
CA VAL A 95 -6.74 -3.01 -1.38
C VAL A 95 -5.35 -2.97 -0.76
N LEU A 96 -4.32 -3.32 -1.53
CA LEU A 96 -2.92 -3.30 -1.11
C LEU A 96 -2.20 -2.20 -1.90
N GLN A 97 -1.75 -1.17 -1.19
CA GLN A 97 -0.84 -0.17 -1.71
C GLN A 97 0.58 -0.72 -1.55
N CYS A 98 1.35 -0.78 -2.65
CA CYS A 98 2.70 -1.36 -2.70
C CYS A 98 3.77 -0.28 -2.93
N GLY A 99 3.79 0.76 -2.08
CA GLY A 99 4.80 1.83 -2.12
C GLY A 99 6.21 1.27 -2.00
N ALA A 100 7.01 1.42 -3.06
CA ALA A 100 8.34 0.85 -3.18
C ALA A 100 9.45 1.74 -2.59
N ASP A 101 9.11 2.84 -1.91
CA ASP A 101 10.05 3.67 -1.17
C ASP A 101 10.39 3.12 0.23
N SER A 102 9.73 2.04 0.65
CA SER A 102 10.11 1.23 1.81
C SER A 102 11.31 0.30 1.51
N LEU A 103 11.74 0.20 0.25
CA LEU A 103 12.94 -0.54 -0.14
C LEU A 103 14.21 0.13 0.39
N GLY A 104 15.22 -0.71 0.64
CA GLY A 104 16.58 -0.25 0.83
C GLY A 104 17.10 0.54 -0.38
N CYS A 105 17.97 1.51 -0.10
CA CYS A 105 18.53 2.43 -1.11
C CYS A 105 17.48 3.25 -1.88
N ASP A 106 16.27 3.44 -1.34
CA ASP A 106 15.38 4.49 -1.85
C ASP A 106 15.99 5.89 -1.65
N ARG A 107 15.58 6.85 -2.49
CA ARG A 107 16.09 8.23 -2.43
C ARG A 107 15.54 9.01 -1.24
N LEU A 108 14.31 8.73 -0.81
CA LEU A 108 13.62 9.41 0.28
C LEU A 108 13.44 8.49 1.49
N GLY A 109 13.23 7.20 1.25
CA GLY A 109 13.04 6.19 2.28
C GLY A 109 14.31 5.83 3.07
N CYS A 110 14.11 5.42 4.32
CA CYS A 110 15.16 5.03 5.25
C CYS A 110 14.95 3.63 5.86
N PHE A 111 14.14 2.79 5.22
CA PHE A 111 14.03 1.36 5.53
C PHE A 111 15.12 0.56 4.81
N ASN A 112 15.17 -0.74 5.09
CA ASN A 112 16.18 -1.64 4.58
C ASN A 112 15.57 -2.92 3.98
N LEU A 113 14.41 -2.80 3.32
CA LEU A 113 13.74 -3.94 2.72
C LEU A 113 14.36 -4.32 1.37
N SER A 114 14.51 -5.62 1.13
CA SER A 114 14.80 -6.13 -0.19
C SER A 114 13.54 -6.25 -1.03
N ILE A 115 13.70 -6.38 -2.35
CA ILE A 115 12.58 -6.68 -3.26
C ILE A 115 11.88 -7.99 -2.86
N ARG A 116 12.64 -8.98 -2.34
CA ARG A 116 12.08 -10.24 -1.87
C ARG A 116 11.25 -10.04 -0.61
N GLY A 117 11.79 -9.33 0.39
CA GLY A 117 11.07 -9.04 1.63
C GLY A 117 9.80 -8.21 1.40
N HIS A 118 9.85 -7.25 0.48
CA HIS A 118 8.68 -6.48 0.06
C HIS A 118 7.64 -7.38 -0.65
N GLY A 119 8.07 -8.19 -1.62
CA GLY A 119 7.20 -9.13 -2.32
C GLY A 119 6.58 -10.22 -1.44
N GLU A 120 7.24 -10.62 -0.34
CA GLU A 120 6.66 -11.54 0.65
C GLU A 120 5.38 -10.96 1.30
N CYS A 121 5.25 -9.64 1.40
CA CYS A 121 4.03 -9.00 1.89
C CYS A 121 2.88 -9.19 0.89
N VAL A 122 3.15 -8.99 -0.40
CA VAL A 122 2.20 -9.21 -1.49
C VAL A 122 1.76 -10.67 -1.56
N GLU A 123 2.72 -11.60 -1.54
CA GLU A 123 2.45 -13.04 -1.54
C GLU A 123 1.58 -13.46 -0.33
N TYR A 124 1.90 -12.92 0.86
CA TYR A 124 1.14 -13.20 2.06
C TYR A 124 -0.31 -12.70 1.96
N VAL A 125 -0.52 -11.47 1.47
CA VAL A 125 -1.87 -10.91 1.27
C VAL A 125 -2.64 -11.70 0.21
N LYS A 126 -2.00 -12.07 -0.90
CA LYS A 126 -2.58 -12.93 -1.95
C LYS A 126 -3.07 -14.27 -1.39
N SER A 127 -2.33 -14.85 -0.43
CA SER A 127 -2.64 -16.17 0.14
C SER A 127 -4.00 -16.27 0.84
N PHE A 128 -4.61 -15.14 1.25
CA PHE A 128 -5.94 -15.12 1.85
C PHE A 128 -7.07 -15.42 0.85
N ASN A 129 -6.81 -15.39 -0.47
CA ASN A 129 -7.79 -15.66 -1.53
C ASN A 129 -9.06 -14.78 -1.44
N ILE A 130 -8.89 -13.54 -1.00
CA ILE A 130 -9.94 -12.50 -0.98
C ILE A 130 -9.73 -11.62 -2.23
N PRO A 131 -10.80 -11.11 -2.88
CA PRO A 131 -10.66 -10.16 -3.99
C PRO A 131 -9.66 -9.06 -3.66
N LEU A 132 -8.61 -8.95 -4.48
CA LEU A 132 -7.43 -8.12 -4.20
C LEU A 132 -7.22 -7.11 -5.32
N LEU A 133 -7.19 -5.82 -4.95
CA LEU A 133 -6.70 -4.74 -5.79
C LEU A 133 -5.29 -4.38 -5.33
N VAL A 134 -4.32 -4.41 -6.25
CA VAL A 134 -2.94 -4.03 -5.97
C VAL A 134 -2.63 -2.72 -6.68
N LEU A 135 -2.07 -1.77 -5.95
CA LEU A 135 -1.72 -0.44 -6.43
C LEU A 135 -0.22 -0.18 -6.23
N GLY A 136 0.35 0.71 -7.03
CA GLY A 136 1.70 1.25 -6.78
C GLY A 136 1.71 2.23 -5.60
N GLY A 137 2.56 3.25 -5.68
CA GLY A 137 2.75 4.19 -4.57
C GLY A 137 3.99 5.05 -4.71
N GLY A 138 4.59 5.40 -3.57
CA GLY A 138 5.94 5.97 -3.51
C GLY A 138 7.00 5.04 -4.11
N GLY A 139 8.20 5.58 -4.33
CA GLY A 139 9.31 4.88 -4.94
C GLY A 139 10.17 5.83 -5.78
N TYR A 140 11.34 6.18 -5.28
CA TYR A 140 12.14 7.30 -5.80
C TYR A 140 13.53 6.90 -6.29
N THR A 141 13.93 5.65 -6.06
CA THR A 141 14.98 4.97 -6.83
C THR A 141 14.35 4.15 -7.97
N VAL A 142 14.03 4.84 -9.08
CA VAL A 142 13.20 4.32 -10.19
C VAL A 142 13.60 2.93 -10.70
N ARG A 143 14.90 2.64 -10.84
CA ARG A 143 15.37 1.31 -11.28
C ARG A 143 14.95 0.19 -10.32
N ASN A 144 14.88 0.46 -9.02
CA ASN A 144 14.44 -0.52 -8.02
C ASN A 144 12.92 -0.62 -7.97
N VAL A 145 12.20 0.48 -8.21
CA VAL A 145 10.73 0.47 -8.34
C VAL A 145 10.30 -0.45 -9.47
N ALA A 146 10.91 -0.33 -10.65
CA ALA A 146 10.62 -1.18 -11.80
C ALA A 146 10.88 -2.67 -11.48
N ARG A 147 12.00 -2.98 -10.83
CA ARG A 147 12.32 -4.35 -10.40
C ARG A 147 11.31 -4.89 -9.39
N CYS A 148 10.95 -4.09 -8.38
CA CYS A 148 10.03 -4.47 -7.32
C CYS A 148 8.65 -4.82 -7.88
N TRP A 149 8.01 -3.90 -8.61
CA TRP A 149 6.67 -4.14 -9.15
C TRP A 149 6.66 -5.22 -10.25
N THR A 150 7.75 -5.39 -10.98
CA THR A 150 7.90 -6.53 -11.91
C THR A 150 7.91 -7.86 -11.16
N TYR A 151 8.69 -7.96 -10.09
CA TYR A 151 8.74 -9.16 -9.25
C TYR A 151 7.40 -9.44 -8.56
N GLU A 152 6.77 -8.43 -7.98
CA GLU A 152 5.46 -8.56 -7.34
C GLU A 152 4.36 -8.98 -8.31
N THR A 153 4.41 -8.47 -9.55
CA THR A 153 3.50 -8.92 -10.61
C THR A 153 3.69 -10.41 -10.89
N SER A 154 4.94 -10.89 -10.92
CA SER A 154 5.26 -12.31 -11.08
C SER A 154 4.67 -13.18 -9.95
N LEU A 155 4.73 -12.70 -8.70
CA LEU A 155 4.09 -13.36 -7.56
C LEU A 155 2.56 -13.37 -7.68
N LEU A 156 1.95 -12.29 -8.18
CA LEU A 156 0.51 -12.19 -8.36
C LEU A 156 -0.04 -13.13 -9.42
N VAL A 157 0.73 -13.43 -10.46
CA VAL A 157 0.37 -14.37 -11.54
C VAL A 157 0.92 -15.78 -11.34
N ASP A 158 1.57 -16.05 -10.20
CA ASP A 158 2.21 -17.33 -9.86
C ASP A 158 3.24 -17.81 -10.91
N GLU A 159 3.98 -16.88 -11.52
CA GLU A 159 5.01 -17.18 -12.53
C GLU A 159 6.41 -16.85 -12.00
N ALA A 160 7.29 -17.85 -12.02
CA ALA A 160 8.70 -17.68 -11.71
C ALA A 160 9.42 -17.02 -12.90
N ILE A 161 10.13 -15.93 -12.63
CA ILE A 161 10.92 -15.20 -13.64
C ILE A 161 12.42 -15.33 -13.37
N SER A 162 13.24 -15.17 -14.42
CA SER A 162 14.69 -15.23 -14.30
C SER A 162 15.25 -14.09 -13.47
N GLU A 163 16.38 -14.36 -12.83
CA GLU A 163 17.16 -13.35 -12.11
C GLU A 163 17.81 -12.36 -13.09
N GLU A 164 18.25 -12.84 -14.25
CA GLU A 164 18.76 -12.00 -15.36
C GLU A 164 17.62 -11.20 -15.98
N LEU A 165 17.81 -9.88 -16.11
CA LEU A 165 16.83 -9.01 -16.76
C LEU A 165 16.82 -9.23 -18.28
N PRO A 166 15.65 -9.25 -18.92
CA PRO A 166 15.58 -9.28 -20.37
C PRO A 166 16.05 -7.95 -20.97
N TYR A 167 16.61 -8.02 -22.18
CA TYR A 167 16.94 -6.82 -22.94
C TYR A 167 15.66 -6.01 -23.24
N SER A 168 15.75 -4.69 -23.06
CA SER A 168 14.71 -3.71 -23.39
C SER A 168 15.37 -2.37 -23.72
N GLU A 169 14.59 -1.39 -24.19
CA GLU A 169 15.04 -0.03 -24.46
C GLU A 169 15.66 0.65 -23.23
N TYR A 170 15.29 0.20 -22.03
CA TYR A 170 15.75 0.73 -20.75
C TYR A 170 16.81 -0.14 -20.06
N PHE A 171 17.36 -1.16 -20.74
CA PHE A 171 18.26 -2.15 -20.12
C PHE A 171 19.47 -1.52 -19.39
N GLU A 172 20.05 -0.46 -19.96
CA GLU A 172 21.20 0.24 -19.38
C GLU A 172 20.90 0.95 -18.05
N TYR A 173 19.63 1.19 -17.70
CA TYR A 173 19.24 1.76 -16.40
C TYR A 173 19.52 0.80 -15.23
N PHE A 174 19.71 -0.48 -15.53
CA PHE A 174 19.91 -1.57 -14.56
C PHE A 174 21.38 -1.99 -14.43
N ALA A 175 22.30 -1.25 -15.06
CA ALA A 175 23.73 -1.42 -14.85
C ALA A 175 24.11 -1.19 -13.38
N PRO A 176 25.20 -1.82 -12.88
CA PRO A 176 26.12 -2.71 -13.61
C PRO A 176 25.72 -4.19 -13.59
N ASP A 177 24.74 -4.55 -12.77
CA ASP A 177 24.40 -5.94 -12.45
C ASP A 177 23.40 -6.57 -13.42
N PHE A 178 22.49 -5.77 -14.01
CA PHE A 178 21.45 -6.24 -14.91
C PHE A 178 20.59 -7.38 -14.34
N THR A 179 20.42 -7.40 -13.01
CA THR A 179 19.69 -8.44 -12.28
C THR A 179 18.38 -7.88 -11.70
N LEU A 180 17.42 -8.77 -11.46
CA LEU A 180 16.11 -8.44 -10.88
C LEU A 180 16.21 -8.11 -9.38
N HIS A 181 17.04 -8.84 -8.63
CA HIS A 181 17.27 -8.70 -7.20
C HIS A 181 18.71 -8.22 -6.92
N PRO A 182 19.03 -6.95 -7.21
CA PRO A 182 20.30 -6.38 -6.78
C PRO A 182 20.36 -6.32 -5.25
N ASP A 183 21.58 -6.24 -4.70
CA ASP A 183 21.74 -5.93 -3.28
C ASP A 183 21.33 -4.47 -3.02
N VAL A 184 20.16 -4.30 -2.41
CA VAL A 184 19.63 -2.99 -1.99
C VAL A 184 19.84 -2.74 -0.49
N SER A 185 20.63 -3.57 0.18
CA SER A 185 20.91 -3.42 1.59
C SER A 185 21.67 -2.13 1.85
N THR A 186 21.06 -1.25 2.64
CA THR A 186 21.72 -0.07 3.19
C THR A 186 22.67 -0.48 4.33
N ARG A 187 23.69 0.35 4.58
CA ARG A 187 24.56 0.23 5.78
C ARG A 187 23.94 0.89 7.02
N ILE A 188 22.62 1.10 7.01
CA ILE A 188 21.90 1.72 8.11
C ILE A 188 21.68 0.65 9.18
N GLU A 189 21.99 1.00 10.43
CA GLU A 189 21.70 0.12 11.57
C GLU A 189 20.19 0.03 11.78
N ASN A 190 19.68 -1.19 11.96
CA ASN A 190 18.26 -1.39 12.27
C ASN A 190 17.95 -0.85 13.68
N GLN A 191 17.24 0.28 13.75
CA GLN A 191 16.89 0.94 15.01
C GLN A 191 15.63 0.36 15.68
N ASN A 192 15.06 -0.70 15.10
CA ASN A 192 13.88 -1.39 15.59
C ASN A 192 14.31 -2.56 16.48
N SER A 193 14.66 -2.25 17.73
CA SER A 193 14.99 -3.31 18.69
C SER A 193 13.82 -4.28 18.85
N ARG A 194 14.13 -5.54 19.15
CA ARG A 194 13.10 -6.56 19.39
C ARG A 194 12.11 -6.14 20.47
N GLN A 195 12.59 -5.49 21.54
CA GLN A 195 11.73 -4.98 22.61
C GLN A 195 10.74 -3.92 22.10
N TYR A 196 11.19 -3.03 21.20
CA TYR A 196 10.33 -2.02 20.60
C TYR A 196 9.26 -2.67 19.70
N LEU A 197 9.66 -3.59 18.82
CA LEU A 197 8.73 -4.30 17.95
C LEU A 197 7.72 -5.15 18.72
N ASP A 198 8.16 -5.82 19.79
CA ASP A 198 7.28 -6.60 20.68
C ASP A 198 6.25 -5.70 21.38
N GLN A 199 6.66 -4.49 21.81
CA GLN A 199 5.75 -3.51 22.41
C GLN A 199 4.69 -3.03 21.40
N ILE A 200 5.10 -2.63 20.19
CA ILE A 200 4.18 -2.23 19.12
C ILE A 200 3.18 -3.36 18.85
N ARG A 201 3.69 -4.58 18.62
CA ARG A 201 2.84 -5.75 18.34
C ARG A 201 1.83 -6.01 19.46
N GLN A 202 2.25 -5.90 20.72
CA GLN A 202 1.34 -6.10 21.85
C GLN A 202 0.21 -5.05 21.85
N THR A 203 0.55 -3.77 21.70
CA THR A 203 -0.44 -2.68 21.66
C THR A 203 -1.41 -2.87 20.49
N ILE A 204 -0.91 -3.25 19.32
CA ILE A 204 -1.74 -3.54 18.15
C ILE A 204 -2.69 -4.71 18.42
N PHE A 205 -2.22 -5.79 19.03
CA PHE A 205 -3.08 -6.94 19.36
C PHE A 205 -4.11 -6.61 20.44
N GLU A 206 -3.80 -5.69 21.35
CA GLU A 206 -4.77 -5.17 22.32
C GLU A 206 -5.85 -4.34 21.62
N ASN A 207 -5.48 -3.47 20.68
CA ASN A 207 -6.43 -2.70 19.86
C ASN A 207 -7.34 -3.63 19.02
N LEU A 208 -6.78 -4.66 18.38
CA LEU A 208 -7.55 -5.62 17.59
C LEU A 208 -8.57 -6.40 18.41
N LYS A 209 -8.26 -6.74 19.67
CA LYS A 209 -9.22 -7.39 20.59
C LYS A 209 -10.42 -6.51 20.93
N MET A 210 -10.31 -5.20 20.74
CA MET A 210 -11.42 -4.26 20.96
C MET A 210 -12.40 -4.21 19.78
N LEU A 211 -12.04 -4.80 18.63
CA LEU A 211 -12.98 -4.94 17.53
C LEU A 211 -14.15 -5.81 17.97
N ASN A 212 -15.36 -5.28 17.82
CA ASN A 212 -16.56 -6.08 17.95
C ASN A 212 -16.56 -7.05 16.76
N HIS A 213 -16.57 -8.36 17.02
CA HIS A 213 -16.44 -9.37 15.96
C HIS A 213 -17.45 -9.09 14.84
N ALA A 214 -16.94 -8.82 13.63
CA ALA A 214 -17.67 -8.51 12.39
C ALA A 214 -19.06 -7.85 12.59
N PRO A 215 -19.16 -6.51 12.77
CA PRO A 215 -20.44 -5.85 12.95
C PRO A 215 -21.37 -6.12 11.75
N SER A 216 -22.66 -6.27 12.04
CA SER A 216 -23.70 -6.43 11.02
C SER A 216 -23.96 -5.07 10.37
N VAL A 217 -23.30 -4.83 9.23
CA VAL A 217 -23.43 -3.56 8.51
C VAL A 217 -24.58 -3.63 7.50
N GLN A 218 -25.54 -2.71 7.60
CA GLN A 218 -26.53 -2.46 6.54
C GLN A 218 -25.85 -1.72 5.38
N ILE A 219 -25.90 -2.29 4.18
CA ILE A 219 -25.37 -1.63 2.97
C ILE A 219 -26.36 -0.53 2.58
N HIS A 220 -25.94 0.73 2.68
CA HIS A 220 -26.65 1.85 2.05
C HIS A 220 -26.24 1.98 0.59
N ASP A 221 -27.23 2.16 -0.29
CA ASP A 221 -27.01 2.42 -1.72
C ASP A 221 -26.24 3.72 -1.91
N VAL A 222 -25.13 3.65 -2.65
CA VAL A 222 -24.40 4.85 -3.09
C VAL A 222 -25.01 5.29 -4.41
N PRO A 223 -25.58 6.51 -4.52
CA PRO A 223 -26.16 7.00 -5.77
C PRO A 223 -25.16 6.94 -6.92
N SER A 224 -25.64 6.57 -8.10
CA SER A 224 -24.81 6.36 -9.29
C SER A 224 -24.09 7.63 -9.77
N ASP A 225 -24.59 8.82 -9.42
CA ASP A 225 -24.21 10.11 -10.02
C ASP A 225 -23.00 10.83 -9.41
N LEU A 226 -22.34 10.26 -8.40
CA LEU A 226 -21.15 10.92 -7.81
C LEU A 226 -19.89 10.88 -8.71
N LEU A 227 -19.96 10.20 -9.86
CA LEU A 227 -18.87 10.07 -10.84
C LEU A 227 -19.23 10.58 -12.25
N SER A 228 -20.38 11.22 -12.44
CA SER A 228 -20.60 12.00 -13.66
C SER A 228 -19.79 13.29 -13.54
N TYR A 229 -18.52 13.23 -13.95
CA TYR A 229 -17.84 14.43 -14.41
C TYR A 229 -18.71 14.98 -15.53
N ASP A 230 -19.42 16.08 -15.27
CA ASP A 230 -20.01 16.88 -16.32
C ASP A 230 -18.89 17.18 -17.31
N ARG A 231 -18.95 16.53 -18.48
CA ARG A 231 -18.27 17.03 -19.66
C ARG A 231 -18.91 18.38 -19.94
N THR A 232 -18.32 19.45 -19.43
CA THR A 232 -18.57 20.77 -19.97
C THR A 232 -18.21 20.69 -21.45
N ASP A 233 -19.23 20.80 -22.30
CA ASP A 233 -19.14 20.81 -23.75
C ASP A 233 -18.06 21.80 -24.21
N GLU A 234 -16.86 21.32 -24.50
CA GLU A 234 -15.98 21.97 -25.47
C GLU A 234 -16.23 21.31 -26.82
N PRO A 235 -16.68 22.05 -27.85
CA PRO A 235 -16.88 21.48 -29.17
C PRO A 235 -15.53 21.06 -29.78
N ASP A 236 -15.56 19.90 -30.42
CA ASP A 236 -14.46 19.28 -31.14
C ASP A 236 -13.81 20.27 -32.14
N PRO A 237 -12.49 20.55 -32.05
CA PRO A 237 -11.83 21.48 -32.96
C PRO A 237 -11.76 21.00 -34.42
N GLU A 238 -12.20 19.79 -34.74
CA GLU A 238 -12.26 19.27 -36.12
C GLU A 238 -13.55 19.61 -36.90
N GLU A 239 -14.58 20.20 -36.29
CA GLU A 239 -15.83 20.58 -36.99
C GLU A 239 -15.81 21.99 -37.62
N ARG A 240 -14.65 22.50 -38.05
CA ARG A 240 -14.58 23.73 -38.86
C ARG A 240 -14.35 23.45 -40.33
N GLY A 241 -15.45 23.42 -41.08
CA GLY A 241 -15.48 23.97 -42.44
C GLY A 241 -15.91 23.03 -43.55
N SER A 242 -17.22 22.87 -43.72
CA SER A 242 -17.81 22.69 -45.06
C SER A 242 -19.16 23.39 -45.14
N GLU A 243 -19.11 24.73 -45.26
CA GLU A 243 -20.27 25.49 -45.74
C GLU A 243 -19.99 25.97 -47.16
N GLU A 244 -20.44 25.17 -48.13
CA GLU A 244 -20.90 25.69 -49.41
C GLU A 244 -22.23 26.41 -49.18
N ASN A 245 -22.29 27.70 -49.51
CA ASN A 245 -23.21 28.29 -50.49
C ASN A 245 -23.26 29.80 -50.34
N TYR A 246 -23.15 30.53 -51.45
CA TYR A 246 -24.23 31.38 -51.96
C TYR A 246 -23.87 31.92 -53.35
N SER A 247 -24.77 31.67 -54.30
CA SER A 247 -24.78 32.27 -55.63
C SER A 247 -24.93 33.80 -55.57
N ARG A 248 -24.13 34.51 -56.35
CA ARG A 248 -24.55 35.53 -57.32
C ARG A 248 -23.41 35.87 -58.26
#